data_AF-A0A7W9KDE0-F1
#
_entry.id   AF-A0A7W9KDE0-F1
#
_cell.length_a   1.000
_cell.length_b   1.000
_cell.length_c   1.000
_cell.angle_alpha   90.00
_cell.angle_beta   90.00
_cell.angle_gamma   90.00
#
_symmetry.space_group_name_H-M   'P 1'
#
loop_
_entity.id
_entity.type
_entity.pdbx_description
1 polymer ?
#
loop_
_entity_poly.entity_id
_entity_poly.type
_entity_poly.pdbx_seq_one_letter_code
_entity_poly.pdbx_strand_id
1 'polypeptide(L)'
;MARTSELALQALRLVDVLPRPADHPVLAMIGSAPRSVTELVAEYLGSEPVEPAHPRRSPDLPEILTPQLLDELDLPPVELPDWPLDCLIRPMTTGAVLEAIAPAGVVDARFVAALTELGGEPPQVRSYREFLARKASSEDAQLVEILVPPLDDRAANAVRRPSYCPLWTGDVDPSSYLPAAGRYLPLDRITLRRAGSRIIAEDPAGTVLWPMHHATRTPIGPWGLVVTLLTAAAPRGPSISFGNRLAAFPDRDFLPRLEIAGGLVLSGRHWRIPRPRSFRALAALDLPRFVFARGNGGKPRPVDLHSLAALRDLSRLGDPIVVEEMLPDPDHLPLRDDRGDPVAAQLLLRLPHRRAATAAAVGNQEGESGWNPSWPSANWSASSRNWTPG
;
A
#
# COMPACT_ATOMS: atom_id res chain seq x y z
N MET A 1 19.83 5.45 -3.58
CA MET A 1 19.28 4.09 -3.72
C MET A 1 19.74 3.18 -2.58
N ALA A 2 21.01 2.74 -2.51
CA ALA A 2 21.47 1.80 -1.47
C ALA A 2 21.19 2.27 -0.02
N ARG A 3 21.50 3.53 0.29
CA ARG A 3 21.20 4.14 1.59
C ARG A 3 19.70 4.20 1.90
N THR A 4 18.87 4.49 0.89
CA THR A 4 17.40 4.56 1.05
C THR A 4 16.82 3.18 1.34
N SER A 5 17.33 2.13 0.68
CA SER A 5 16.95 0.74 0.94
C SER A 5 17.29 0.33 2.38
N GLU A 6 18.48 0.66 2.86
CA GLU A 6 18.89 0.38 4.24
C GLU A 6 18.00 1.09 5.27
N LEU A 7 17.71 2.38 5.05
CA LEU A 7 16.80 3.14 5.93
C LEU A 7 15.37 2.60 5.90
N ALA A 8 14.87 2.17 4.74
CA ALA A 8 13.56 1.53 4.63
C ALA A 8 13.51 0.19 5.38
N LEU A 9 14.62 -0.55 5.43
CA LEU A 9 14.73 -1.76 6.23
C LEU A 9 14.78 -1.44 7.74
N GLN A 10 15.46 -0.38 8.16
CA GLN A 10 15.41 0.08 9.56
C GLN A 10 13.98 0.46 9.99
N ALA A 11 13.18 1.02 9.08
CA ALA A 11 11.77 1.32 9.36
C ALA A 11 10.94 0.05 9.66
N LEU A 12 11.34 -1.13 9.19
CA LEU A 12 10.66 -2.39 9.51
C LEU A 12 10.76 -2.78 10.98
N ARG A 13 11.80 -2.34 11.70
CA ARG A 13 11.89 -2.59 13.15
C ARG A 13 10.73 -1.97 13.93
N LEU A 14 10.09 -0.96 13.35
CA LEU A 14 8.95 -0.29 13.95
C LEU A 14 7.63 -1.05 13.77
N VAL A 15 7.58 -2.14 12.98
CA VAL A 15 6.38 -3.00 12.83
C VAL A 15 5.88 -3.52 14.18
N ASP A 16 6.79 -3.76 15.12
CA ASP A 16 6.48 -4.34 16.43
C ASP A 16 6.09 -3.29 17.46
N VAL A 17 6.45 -2.03 17.22
CA VAL A 17 6.25 -0.90 18.15
C VAL A 17 5.05 -0.05 17.77
N LEU A 18 4.80 0.08 16.46
CA LEU A 18 3.65 0.79 15.96
C LEU A 18 2.39 -0.02 16.27
N PRO A 19 1.29 0.66 16.64
CA PRO A 19 0.08 -0.03 17.06
C PRO A 19 -0.46 -0.75 15.84
N ARG A 20 -0.41 -2.08 15.87
CA ARG A 20 -1.06 -2.90 14.85
C ARG A 20 -2.56 -2.73 15.00
N PRO A 21 -3.33 -2.62 13.90
CA PRO A 21 -4.77 -2.76 13.97
C PRO A 21 -5.09 -4.05 14.74
N ALA A 22 -6.04 -4.00 15.66
CA ALA A 22 -6.53 -5.23 16.27
C ALA A 22 -6.99 -6.20 15.17
N ASP A 23 -6.70 -7.49 15.34
CA ASP A 23 -7.20 -8.51 14.44
C ASP A 23 -8.73 -8.39 14.36
N HIS A 24 -9.27 -8.54 13.15
CA HIS A 24 -10.70 -8.46 12.97
C HIS A 24 -11.39 -9.58 13.77
N PRO A 25 -12.47 -9.28 14.52
CA PRO A 25 -13.10 -10.25 15.43
C PRO A 25 -13.57 -11.53 14.73
N VAL A 26 -13.89 -11.47 13.44
CA VAL A 26 -14.20 -12.65 12.60
C VAL A 26 -13.14 -13.76 12.68
N LEU A 27 -11.85 -13.42 12.87
CA LEU A 27 -10.78 -14.42 12.97
C LEU A 27 -10.87 -15.28 14.24
N ALA A 28 -11.56 -14.78 15.28
CA ALA A 28 -11.79 -15.52 16.52
C ALA A 28 -12.79 -16.66 16.34
N MET A 29 -13.62 -16.64 15.29
CA MET A 29 -14.59 -17.70 14.98
C MET A 29 -13.95 -18.96 14.39
N ILE A 30 -12.69 -18.87 13.96
CA ILE A 30 -11.95 -19.99 13.36
C ILE A 30 -11.42 -20.90 14.48
N GLY A 31 -12.11 -22.02 14.67
CA GLY A 31 -11.71 -23.11 15.56
C GLY A 31 -10.81 -24.15 14.89
N SER A 32 -10.56 -25.26 15.58
CA SER A 32 -9.69 -26.36 15.09
C SER A 32 -10.35 -27.24 14.02
N ALA A 33 -11.69 -27.29 14.00
CA ALA A 33 -12.43 -28.01 12.97
C ALA A 33 -12.47 -27.20 11.67
N PRO A 34 -12.27 -27.82 10.49
CA PRO A 34 -12.45 -27.14 9.20
C PRO A 34 -13.89 -26.64 9.05
N ARG A 35 -14.04 -25.36 8.71
CA ARG A 35 -15.34 -24.73 8.41
C ARG A 35 -15.26 -23.96 7.10
N SER A 36 -16.33 -23.97 6.32
CA SER A 36 -16.34 -23.26 5.04
C SER A 36 -16.28 -21.74 5.24
N VAL A 37 -15.67 -21.02 4.30
CA VAL A 37 -15.60 -19.55 4.35
C VAL A 37 -17.00 -18.92 4.33
N THR A 38 -17.92 -19.47 3.53
CA THR A 38 -19.29 -18.98 3.41
C THR A 38 -20.08 -19.13 4.71
N GLU A 39 -19.89 -20.24 5.43
CA GLU A 39 -20.47 -20.48 6.76
C GLU A 39 -19.96 -19.46 7.79
N LEU A 40 -18.66 -19.23 7.85
CA LEU A 40 -18.05 -18.25 8.77
C LEU A 40 -18.56 -16.82 8.52
N VAL A 41 -18.68 -16.43 7.24
CA VAL A 41 -19.24 -15.12 6.87
C VAL A 41 -20.71 -15.01 7.25
N ALA A 42 -21.52 -16.05 6.98
CA ALA A 42 -22.94 -16.06 7.32
C ALA A 42 -23.17 -15.95 8.83
N GLU A 43 -22.41 -16.70 9.64
CA GLU A 43 -22.50 -16.64 11.10
C GLU A 43 -22.09 -15.26 11.63
N TYR A 44 -21.02 -14.66 11.11
CA TYR A 44 -20.58 -13.34 11.57
C TYR A 44 -21.60 -12.25 11.24
N LEU A 45 -22.16 -12.27 10.03
CA LEU A 45 -23.20 -11.32 9.62
C LEU A 45 -24.52 -11.50 10.38
N GLY A 46 -24.77 -12.69 10.93
CA GLY A 46 -25.92 -12.97 11.80
C GLY A 46 -25.68 -12.67 13.29
N SER A 47 -24.46 -12.29 13.67
CA SER A 47 -24.08 -12.00 15.06
C SER A 47 -24.24 -10.51 15.39
N GLU A 48 -24.48 -10.19 16.66
CA GLU A 48 -24.50 -8.80 17.15
C GLU A 48 -23.13 -8.12 16.93
N PRO A 49 -23.09 -6.80 16.68
CA PRO A 49 -21.84 -6.07 16.46
C PRO A 49 -20.91 -6.22 17.67
N VAL A 50 -19.73 -6.80 17.44
CA VAL A 50 -18.67 -6.82 18.44
C VAL A 50 -18.04 -5.42 18.49
N GLU A 51 -18.01 -4.80 19.66
CA GLU A 51 -17.30 -3.52 19.84
C GLU A 51 -15.84 -3.68 19.43
N PRO A 52 -15.29 -2.78 18.61
CA PRO A 52 -13.88 -2.85 18.23
C PRO A 52 -13.01 -2.70 19.48
N ALA A 53 -12.00 -3.56 19.58
CA ALA A 53 -11.03 -3.51 20.66
C ALA A 53 -10.41 -2.11 20.77
N HIS A 54 -10.24 -1.63 22.01
CA HIS A 54 -9.62 -0.34 22.26
C HIS A 54 -8.23 -0.25 21.62
N PRO A 55 -7.88 0.88 20.97
CA PRO A 55 -6.56 1.05 20.39
C PRO A 55 -5.49 0.93 21.47
N ARG A 56 -4.48 0.11 21.22
CA ARG A 56 -3.32 0.00 22.11
C ARG A 56 -2.55 1.32 22.09
N ARG A 57 -2.15 1.78 23.27
CA ARG A 57 -1.31 2.98 23.42
C ARG A 57 0.08 2.71 22.84
N SER A 58 0.48 3.50 21.84
CA SER A 58 1.87 3.49 21.37
C SER A 58 2.79 4.17 22.37
N PRO A 59 4.07 3.75 22.45
CA PRO A 59 5.06 4.46 23.23
C PRO A 59 5.36 5.83 22.62
N ASP A 60 5.87 6.72 23.47
CA ASP A 60 6.36 8.03 23.06
C ASP A 60 7.68 7.85 22.30
N LEU A 61 7.68 8.17 21.01
CA LEU A 61 8.88 8.13 20.17
C LEU A 61 9.48 9.55 20.05
N PRO A 62 10.81 9.70 20.10
CA PRO A 62 11.46 11.00 19.85
C PRO A 62 11.34 11.42 18.38
N GLU A 63 11.64 12.69 18.09
CA GLU A 63 11.55 13.28 16.74
C GLU A 63 12.51 12.62 15.74
N ILE A 64 13.69 12.22 16.20
CA ILE A 64 14.69 11.52 15.39
C ILE A 64 14.98 10.14 16.01
N LEU A 65 14.78 9.10 15.21
CA LEU A 65 15.13 7.72 15.52
C LEU A 65 16.52 7.41 14.95
N THR A 66 17.50 7.21 15.84
CA THR A 66 18.81 6.70 15.44
C THR A 66 18.81 5.18 15.48
N PRO A 67 19.67 4.49 14.69
CA PRO A 67 19.85 3.04 14.83
C PRO A 67 20.14 2.61 16.27
N GLN A 68 20.96 3.40 16.99
CA GLN A 68 21.29 3.16 18.40
C GLN A 68 20.05 3.24 19.29
N LEU A 69 19.16 4.21 19.07
CA LEU A 69 17.92 4.30 19.83
C LEU A 69 17.00 3.10 19.53
N LEU A 70 16.95 2.63 18.27
CA LEU A 70 16.19 1.43 17.93
C LEU A 70 16.76 0.19 18.65
N ASP A 71 18.08 0.14 18.85
CA ASP A 71 18.74 -0.91 19.63
C ASP A 71 18.43 -0.78 21.14
N GLU A 72 18.44 0.43 21.70
CA GLU A 72 18.08 0.73 23.10
C GLU A 72 16.61 0.41 23.43
N LEU A 73 15.73 0.43 22.43
CA LEU A 73 14.32 0.03 22.57
C LEU A 73 14.12 -1.49 22.60
N ASP A 74 15.20 -2.28 22.67
CA ASP A 74 15.22 -3.75 22.62
C ASP A 74 14.45 -4.30 21.40
N LEU A 75 14.43 -3.54 20.29
CA LEU A 75 13.76 -3.97 19.06
C LEU A 75 14.59 -5.04 18.37
N PRO A 76 13.95 -6.10 17.87
CA PRO A 76 14.66 -7.17 17.17
C PRO A 76 15.51 -6.58 16.03
N PRO A 77 16.65 -7.23 15.71
CA PRO A 77 17.48 -6.81 14.60
C PRO A 77 16.67 -6.86 13.29
N VAL A 78 17.04 -6.01 12.33
CA VAL A 78 16.43 -6.03 11.00
C VAL A 78 16.73 -7.38 10.34
N GLU A 79 15.72 -8.23 10.23
CA GLU A 79 15.73 -9.34 9.30
C GLU A 79 14.92 -8.97 8.06
N LEU A 80 15.53 -9.15 6.88
CA LEU A 80 14.80 -9.04 5.63
C LEU A 80 13.69 -10.09 5.65
N PRO A 81 12.41 -9.70 5.54
CA PRO A 81 11.37 -10.70 5.45
C PRO A 81 11.58 -11.55 4.20
N ASP A 82 11.27 -12.84 4.32
CA ASP A 82 11.27 -13.77 3.19
C ASP A 82 10.43 -13.25 2.02
N TRP A 83 9.38 -12.48 2.34
CA TRP A 83 8.47 -11.89 1.37
C TRP A 83 9.01 -10.55 0.81
N PRO A 84 9.12 -10.39 -0.51
CA PRO A 84 9.52 -9.11 -1.10
C PRO A 84 8.57 -7.98 -0.73
N LEU A 85 9.09 -6.78 -0.53
CA LEU A 85 8.34 -5.62 -0.07
C LEU A 85 8.36 -4.50 -1.09
N ASP A 86 7.26 -3.80 -1.21
CA ASP A 86 7.10 -2.58 -1.97
C ASP A 86 7.10 -1.37 -1.03
N CYS A 87 8.10 -0.51 -1.14
CA CYS A 87 8.22 0.73 -0.39
C CYS A 87 7.77 1.91 -1.27
N LEU A 88 6.75 2.64 -0.82
CA LEU A 88 6.31 3.88 -1.46
C LEU A 88 7.08 5.06 -0.88
N ILE A 89 7.83 5.75 -1.74
CA ILE A 89 8.78 6.76 -1.33
C ILE A 89 8.53 8.06 -2.11
N ARG A 90 8.41 9.19 -1.41
CA ARG A 90 8.44 10.51 -2.05
C ARG A 90 9.84 11.09 -1.91
N PRO A 91 10.57 11.35 -3.00
CA PRO A 91 11.88 11.95 -2.91
C PRO A 91 11.77 13.38 -2.36
N MET A 92 12.80 13.81 -1.62
CA MET A 92 12.99 15.20 -1.18
C MET A 92 14.34 15.69 -1.67
N THR A 93 14.55 17.02 -1.70
CA THR A 93 15.86 17.60 -2.01
C THR A 93 16.95 17.06 -1.09
N THR A 94 16.61 16.86 0.19
CA THR A 94 17.43 16.19 1.19
C THR A 94 16.62 15.04 1.80
N GLY A 95 16.98 13.80 1.44
CA GLY A 95 16.32 12.61 1.97
C GLY A 95 15.06 12.18 1.21
N ALA A 96 14.11 11.56 1.92
CA ALA A 96 12.85 11.08 1.34
C ALA A 96 11.79 10.84 2.42
N VAL A 97 10.51 10.81 2.02
CA VAL A 97 9.40 10.37 2.87
C VAL A 97 9.04 8.92 2.53
N LEU A 98 9.01 8.05 3.53
CA LEU A 98 8.46 6.70 3.41
C LEU A 98 6.97 6.73 3.74
N GLU A 99 6.12 6.58 2.73
CA GLU A 99 4.66 6.68 2.89
C GLU A 99 4.03 5.36 3.35
N ALA A 100 4.49 4.26 2.75
CA ALA A 100 3.98 2.94 3.06
C ALA A 100 5.00 1.84 2.72
N ILE A 101 4.85 0.72 3.41
CA ILE A 101 5.44 -0.57 3.07
C ILE A 101 4.29 -1.52 2.82
N ALA A 102 4.31 -2.25 1.71
CA ALA A 102 3.32 -3.27 1.39
C ALA A 102 4.01 -4.56 0.93
N PRO A 103 3.34 -5.72 0.99
CA PRO A 103 3.78 -6.90 0.26
C PRO A 103 3.92 -6.59 -1.24
N ALA A 104 4.94 -7.15 -1.88
CA ALA A 104 5.15 -7.01 -3.31
C ALA A 104 3.93 -7.50 -4.11
N GLY A 105 3.73 -6.89 -5.29
CA GLY A 105 2.68 -7.27 -6.22
C GLY A 105 1.31 -6.68 -5.89
N VAL A 106 1.18 -5.89 -4.81
CA VAL A 106 -0.09 -5.25 -4.45
C VAL A 106 -0.20 -3.85 -5.07
N VAL A 107 0.85 -3.03 -4.92
CA VAL A 107 0.82 -1.61 -5.29
C VAL A 107 0.95 -1.41 -6.80
N ASP A 108 1.83 -2.16 -7.45
CA ASP A 108 2.08 -2.08 -8.90
C ASP A 108 1.04 -2.83 -9.74
N ALA A 109 0.27 -3.77 -9.16
CA ALA A 109 -0.66 -4.65 -9.87
C ALA A 109 -1.52 -3.93 -10.92
N ARG A 110 -2.12 -2.79 -10.54
CA ARG A 110 -3.02 -2.01 -11.41
C ARG A 110 -2.33 -1.36 -12.61
N PHE A 111 -1.01 -1.22 -12.58
CA PHE A 111 -0.22 -0.59 -13.64
C PHE A 111 0.41 -1.62 -14.59
N VAL A 112 0.47 -2.89 -14.20
CA VAL A 112 1.20 -3.94 -14.95
C VAL A 112 0.71 -4.09 -16.38
N ALA A 113 -0.62 -4.08 -16.60
CA ALA A 113 -1.17 -4.21 -17.95
C ALA A 113 -0.68 -3.09 -18.88
N ALA A 114 -0.81 -1.82 -18.44
CA ALA A 114 -0.38 -0.66 -19.20
C ALA A 114 1.14 -0.64 -19.42
N LEU A 115 1.93 -1.00 -18.40
CA LEU A 115 3.39 -1.08 -18.54
C LEU A 115 3.81 -2.18 -19.53
N THR A 116 3.09 -3.30 -19.54
CA THR A 116 3.32 -4.41 -20.48
C THR A 116 3.02 -3.99 -21.91
N GLU A 117 1.94 -3.25 -22.14
CA GLU A 117 1.59 -2.70 -23.46
C GLU A 117 2.63 -1.68 -23.96
N LEU A 118 3.23 -0.90 -23.06
CA LEU A 118 4.21 0.13 -23.42
C LEU A 118 5.61 -0.42 -23.71
N GLY A 119 6.03 -1.51 -23.07
CA GLY A 119 7.43 -1.95 -23.12
C GLY A 119 7.71 -3.41 -22.75
N GLY A 120 6.68 -4.26 -22.72
CA GLY A 120 6.80 -5.65 -22.29
C GLY A 120 6.72 -5.84 -20.77
N GLU A 121 6.72 -7.11 -20.32
CA GLU A 121 6.49 -7.45 -18.91
C GLU A 121 7.55 -6.79 -18.00
N PRO A 122 7.15 -6.00 -16.98
CA PRO A 122 8.10 -5.37 -16.07
C PRO A 122 8.95 -6.40 -15.31
N PRO A 123 10.28 -6.23 -15.19
CA PRO A 123 11.16 -7.19 -14.54
C PRO A 123 10.76 -7.55 -13.11
N GLN A 124 10.21 -6.59 -12.36
CA GLN A 124 9.74 -6.79 -10.99
C GLN A 124 8.50 -7.70 -10.92
N VAL A 125 7.64 -7.70 -11.95
CA VAL A 125 6.45 -8.55 -12.03
C VAL A 125 6.86 -10.00 -12.26
N ARG A 126 7.76 -10.23 -13.22
CA ARG A 126 8.35 -11.56 -13.48
C ARG A 126 9.07 -12.11 -12.25
N SER A 127 9.92 -11.29 -11.61
CA SER A 127 10.67 -11.70 -10.41
C SER A 127 9.74 -12.08 -9.25
N TYR A 128 8.62 -11.37 -9.09
CA TYR A 128 7.63 -11.68 -8.07
C TYR A 128 6.86 -12.97 -8.39
N ARG A 129 6.49 -13.19 -9.66
CA ARG A 129 5.87 -14.45 -10.11
C ARG A 129 6.76 -15.66 -9.85
N GLU A 130 8.05 -15.56 -10.17
CA GLU A 130 9.05 -16.60 -9.88
C GLU A 130 9.21 -16.84 -8.37
N PHE A 131 9.21 -15.78 -7.56
CA PHE A 131 9.24 -15.89 -6.10
C PHE A 131 8.03 -16.67 -5.59
N LEU A 132 6.82 -16.30 -6.00
CA LEU A 132 5.59 -16.96 -5.59
C LEU A 132 5.59 -18.45 -5.94
N ALA A 133 5.91 -18.79 -7.18
CA ALA A 133 5.96 -20.18 -7.64
C ALA A 133 6.93 -21.03 -6.80
N ARG A 134 8.13 -20.48 -6.53
CA ARG A 134 9.17 -21.17 -5.77
C ARG A 134 8.79 -21.35 -4.29
N LYS A 135 8.22 -20.30 -3.67
CA LYS A 135 7.79 -20.31 -2.27
C LYS A 135 6.61 -21.25 -2.04
N ALA A 136 5.60 -21.20 -2.92
CA ALA A 136 4.45 -22.11 -2.88
C ALA A 136 4.86 -23.58 -3.07
N SER A 137 5.76 -23.85 -4.03
CA SER A 137 6.28 -25.20 -4.25
C SER A 137 7.09 -25.73 -3.07
N SER A 138 7.84 -24.88 -2.35
CA SER A 138 8.62 -25.32 -1.18
C SER A 138 7.77 -25.66 0.05
N GLU A 139 6.52 -25.19 0.08
CA GLU A 139 5.58 -25.40 1.20
C GLU A 139 4.37 -26.25 0.80
N ASP A 140 4.43 -26.91 -0.37
CA ASP A 140 3.36 -27.74 -0.94
C ASP A 140 1.97 -27.06 -0.93
N ALA A 141 1.96 -25.77 -1.29
CA ALA A 141 0.78 -24.93 -1.28
C ALA A 141 0.33 -24.53 -2.69
N GLN A 142 -0.98 -24.37 -2.87
CA GLN A 142 -1.57 -23.83 -4.09
C GLN A 142 -1.92 -22.34 -3.90
N LEU A 143 -1.45 -21.50 -4.82
CA LEU A 143 -1.76 -20.08 -4.83
C LEU A 143 -3.18 -19.84 -5.35
N VAL A 144 -3.97 -19.04 -4.63
CA VAL A 144 -5.35 -18.69 -5.00
C VAL A 144 -5.51 -17.18 -5.02
N GLU A 145 -5.88 -16.57 -6.15
CA GLU A 145 -6.19 -15.14 -6.20
C GLU A 145 -7.60 -14.88 -5.67
N ILE A 146 -7.74 -13.92 -4.75
CA ILE A 146 -9.04 -13.48 -4.23
C ILE A 146 -9.54 -12.32 -5.08
N LEU A 147 -10.60 -12.56 -5.84
CA LEU A 147 -11.25 -11.58 -6.68
C LEU A 147 -12.46 -10.99 -5.97
N VAL A 148 -12.46 -9.67 -5.86
CA VAL A 148 -13.56 -8.88 -5.29
C VAL A 148 -14.22 -8.13 -6.44
N PRO A 149 -15.55 -8.17 -6.56
CA PRO A 149 -16.25 -7.48 -7.62
C PRO A 149 -16.05 -5.97 -7.49
N PRO A 150 -15.87 -5.24 -8.61
CA PRO A 150 -15.78 -3.80 -8.58
C PRO A 150 -17.13 -3.21 -8.10
N LEU A 151 -17.06 -2.08 -7.39
CA LEU A 151 -18.26 -1.39 -6.88
C LEU A 151 -19.13 -0.81 -8.01
N ASP A 152 -18.51 -0.48 -9.14
CA ASP A 152 -19.12 0.00 -10.36
C ASP A 152 -18.14 -0.21 -11.53
N ASP A 153 -18.60 -0.05 -12.77
CA ASP A 153 -17.75 -0.21 -13.97
C ASP A 153 -16.55 0.76 -13.99
N ARG A 154 -16.68 1.93 -13.35
CA ARG A 154 -15.60 2.94 -13.25
C ARG A 154 -14.53 2.51 -12.25
N ALA A 155 -14.86 1.63 -11.31
CA ALA A 155 -13.97 1.04 -10.33
C ALA A 155 -13.19 -0.17 -10.87
N ALA A 156 -13.56 -0.74 -12.02
CA ALA A 156 -12.88 -1.89 -12.64
C ALA A 156 -11.37 -1.65 -12.86
N ASN A 157 -10.99 -0.42 -13.25
CA ASN A 157 -9.57 -0.05 -13.44
C ASN A 157 -8.76 -0.08 -12.14
N ALA A 158 -9.40 -0.01 -10.97
CA ALA A 158 -8.73 -0.09 -9.68
C ALA A 158 -8.56 -1.52 -9.17
N VAL A 159 -9.17 -2.51 -9.84
CA VAL A 159 -9.05 -3.94 -9.53
C VAL A 159 -8.34 -4.74 -10.63
N ARG A 160 -7.95 -4.11 -11.75
CA ARG A 160 -7.07 -4.72 -12.76
C ARG A 160 -5.78 -5.19 -12.12
N ARG A 161 -5.35 -6.41 -12.46
CA ARG A 161 -4.14 -7.04 -11.91
C ARG A 161 -3.60 -8.11 -12.85
N PRO A 162 -2.29 -8.38 -12.83
CA PRO A 162 -1.73 -9.51 -13.55
C PRO A 162 -2.16 -10.84 -12.92
N SER A 163 -2.09 -11.92 -13.70
CA SER A 163 -2.34 -13.27 -13.20
C SER A 163 -1.08 -13.83 -12.53
N TYR A 164 -1.08 -13.85 -11.20
CA TYR A 164 -0.03 -14.45 -10.38
C TYR A 164 -0.35 -15.88 -9.93
N CYS A 165 -1.63 -16.22 -9.80
CA CYS A 165 -2.09 -17.47 -9.22
C CYS A 165 -2.74 -18.39 -10.27
N PRO A 166 -2.50 -19.72 -10.21
CA PRO A 166 -3.14 -20.70 -11.08
C PRO A 166 -4.61 -20.95 -10.74
N LEU A 167 -5.05 -20.58 -9.53
CA LEU A 167 -6.43 -20.64 -9.06
C LEU A 167 -6.94 -19.24 -8.72
N TRP A 168 -8.25 -19.05 -8.78
CA TRP A 168 -8.91 -17.84 -8.26
C TRP A 168 -10.24 -18.15 -7.60
N THR A 169 -10.68 -17.29 -6.69
CA THR A 169 -11.96 -17.40 -5.96
C THR A 169 -12.64 -16.04 -5.83
N GLY A 170 -13.89 -16.03 -5.37
CA GLY A 170 -14.67 -14.81 -5.16
C GLY A 170 -15.56 -14.46 -6.35
N ASP A 171 -15.33 -13.32 -6.99
CA ASP A 171 -16.15 -12.84 -8.10
C ASP A 171 -16.08 -13.74 -9.34
N VAL A 172 -17.23 -14.30 -9.74
CA VAL A 172 -17.37 -15.31 -10.80
C VAL A 172 -17.18 -14.77 -12.22
N ASP A 173 -17.24 -13.44 -12.42
CA ASP A 173 -17.00 -12.81 -13.72
C ASP A 173 -15.76 -11.89 -13.70
N PRO A 174 -14.55 -12.46 -13.77
CA PRO A 174 -13.34 -11.68 -13.67
C PRO A 174 -12.88 -11.08 -15.01
N SER A 175 -13.64 -11.31 -16.10
CA SER A 175 -13.22 -11.07 -17.48
C SER A 175 -12.79 -9.61 -17.74
N SER A 176 -13.38 -8.65 -17.02
CA SER A 176 -13.11 -7.22 -17.16
C SER A 176 -11.84 -6.72 -16.46
N TYR A 177 -11.24 -7.51 -15.55
CA TYR A 177 -10.08 -7.07 -14.76
C TYR A 177 -9.02 -8.16 -14.46
N LEU A 178 -9.24 -9.40 -14.90
CA LEU A 178 -8.26 -10.48 -14.91
C LEU A 178 -8.42 -11.33 -16.20
N PRO A 179 -7.84 -10.88 -17.33
CA PRO A 179 -8.11 -11.46 -18.66
C PRO A 179 -7.53 -12.88 -18.85
N ALA A 180 -6.56 -13.29 -18.05
CA ALA A 180 -5.97 -14.63 -18.06
C ALA A 180 -6.16 -15.31 -16.70
N ALA A 181 -7.42 -15.46 -16.29
CA ALA A 181 -7.76 -16.10 -15.03
C ALA A 181 -7.39 -17.60 -15.07
N GLY A 182 -6.89 -18.11 -13.94
CA GLY A 182 -6.67 -19.52 -13.73
C GLY A 182 -7.98 -20.32 -13.59
N ARG A 183 -7.93 -21.46 -12.91
CA ARG A 183 -9.13 -22.27 -12.63
C ARG A 183 -9.91 -21.68 -11.45
N TYR A 184 -11.23 -21.56 -11.60
CA TYR A 184 -12.10 -21.11 -10.51
C TYR A 184 -12.17 -22.14 -9.37
N LEU A 185 -12.05 -21.66 -8.14
CA LEU A 185 -12.28 -22.40 -6.90
C LEU A 185 -13.41 -21.69 -6.12
N PRO A 186 -14.61 -22.28 -6.06
CA PRO A 186 -15.74 -21.72 -5.32
C PRO A 186 -15.43 -21.50 -3.83
N LEU A 187 -15.95 -20.41 -3.25
CA LEU A 187 -15.70 -20.05 -1.85
C LEU A 187 -16.21 -21.11 -0.84
N ASP A 188 -17.30 -21.78 -1.15
CA ASP A 188 -17.89 -22.85 -0.31
C ASP A 188 -17.02 -24.12 -0.26
N ARG A 189 -16.07 -24.26 -1.20
CA ARG A 189 -15.09 -25.35 -1.21
C ARG A 189 -13.81 -25.03 -0.45
N ILE A 190 -13.63 -23.78 -0.03
CA ILE A 190 -12.47 -23.39 0.78
C ILE A 190 -12.88 -23.50 2.24
N THR A 191 -12.13 -24.29 3.00
CA THR A 191 -12.29 -24.41 4.44
C THR A 191 -11.16 -23.72 5.18
N LEU A 192 -11.48 -23.17 6.36
CA LEU A 192 -10.52 -22.58 7.28
C LEU A 192 -10.52 -23.36 8.58
N ARG A 193 -9.33 -23.62 9.11
CA ARG A 193 -9.13 -24.17 10.45
C ARG A 193 -7.93 -23.54 11.13
N ARG A 194 -7.91 -23.60 12.45
CA ARG A 194 -6.79 -23.15 13.28
C ARG A 194 -5.93 -24.35 13.68
N ALA A 195 -4.63 -24.24 13.44
CA ALA A 195 -3.61 -25.19 13.89
C ALA A 195 -2.55 -24.45 14.70
N GLY A 196 -2.64 -24.54 16.04
CA GLY A 196 -1.83 -23.72 16.93
C GLY A 196 -2.11 -22.23 16.73
N SER A 197 -1.07 -21.45 16.45
CA SER A 197 -1.19 -20.01 16.17
C SER A 197 -1.56 -19.67 14.73
N ARG A 198 -1.59 -20.66 13.82
CA ARG A 198 -1.80 -20.44 12.39
C ARG A 198 -3.24 -20.75 11.98
N ILE A 199 -3.74 -19.98 11.03
CA ILE A 199 -4.94 -20.31 10.26
C ILE A 199 -4.47 -20.99 8.98
N ILE A 200 -5.14 -22.07 8.59
CA ILE A 200 -4.85 -22.85 7.39
C ILE A 200 -6.11 -22.83 6.53
N ALA A 201 -5.92 -22.56 5.23
CA ALA A 201 -6.95 -22.70 4.21
C ALA A 201 -6.71 -24.00 3.44
N GLU A 202 -7.75 -24.79 3.24
CA GLU A 202 -7.67 -26.08 2.56
C GLU A 202 -8.79 -26.22 1.53
N ASP A 203 -8.49 -26.91 0.43
CA ASP A 203 -9.51 -27.40 -0.50
C ASP A 203 -10.15 -28.71 0.01
N PRO A 204 -11.19 -29.25 -0.67
CA PRO A 204 -11.86 -30.47 -0.22
C PRO A 204 -10.97 -31.73 -0.23
N ALA A 205 -9.82 -31.70 -0.93
CA ALA A 205 -8.85 -32.78 -0.94
C ALA A 205 -7.81 -32.65 0.20
N GLY A 206 -7.89 -31.58 1.00
CA GLY A 206 -6.93 -31.28 2.07
C GLY A 206 -5.67 -30.57 1.57
N THR A 207 -5.64 -30.09 0.32
CA THR A 207 -4.51 -29.35 -0.22
C THR A 207 -4.45 -27.97 0.43
N VAL A 208 -3.27 -27.57 0.92
CA VAL A 208 -3.07 -26.25 1.51
C VAL A 208 -3.18 -25.17 0.44
N LEU A 209 -3.98 -24.15 0.73
CA LEU A 209 -4.21 -23.00 -0.13
C LEU A 209 -3.54 -21.77 0.49
N TRP A 210 -2.95 -20.92 -0.36
CA TRP A 210 -2.50 -19.59 -0.02
C TRP A 210 -3.33 -18.55 -0.77
N PRO A 211 -4.39 -18.04 -0.12
CA PRO A 211 -5.21 -16.98 -0.69
C PRO A 211 -4.49 -15.64 -0.69
N MET A 212 -4.38 -15.02 -1.85
CA MET A 212 -3.66 -13.77 -2.10
C MET A 212 -4.62 -12.69 -2.61
N HIS A 213 -4.40 -11.44 -2.21
CA HIS A 213 -5.18 -10.31 -2.71
C HIS A 213 -4.26 -9.22 -3.26
N HIS A 214 -4.05 -9.21 -4.58
CA HIS A 214 -3.19 -8.24 -5.25
C HIS A 214 -3.96 -6.98 -5.67
N ALA A 215 -4.53 -6.28 -4.69
CA ALA A 215 -5.18 -4.99 -4.90
C ALA A 215 -5.03 -4.07 -3.67
N THR A 216 -4.96 -2.76 -3.94
CA THR A 216 -4.82 -1.73 -2.89
C THR A 216 -6.16 -1.22 -2.34
N ARG A 217 -7.27 -1.55 -2.98
CA ARG A 217 -8.60 -1.11 -2.51
C ARG A 217 -9.08 -1.99 -1.37
N THR A 218 -9.51 -1.36 -0.29
CA THR A 218 -10.27 -2.01 0.77
C THR A 218 -11.63 -2.46 0.20
N PRO A 219 -11.95 -3.77 0.23
CA PRO A 219 -13.25 -4.27 -0.17
C PRO A 219 -14.36 -3.73 0.75
N ILE A 220 -15.55 -3.47 0.19
CA ILE A 220 -16.75 -3.18 1.00
C ILE A 220 -17.33 -4.50 1.52
N GLY A 221 -18.04 -4.46 2.65
CA GLY A 221 -18.76 -5.63 3.18
C GLY A 221 -19.75 -6.21 2.15
N PRO A 222 -19.89 -7.55 2.06
CA PRO A 222 -19.26 -8.57 2.90
C PRO A 222 -17.85 -8.98 2.44
N TRP A 223 -17.36 -8.51 1.28
CA TRP A 223 -16.06 -8.89 0.72
C TRP A 223 -14.87 -8.54 1.61
N GLY A 224 -14.99 -7.50 2.44
CA GLY A 224 -13.99 -7.19 3.46
C GLY A 224 -13.75 -8.34 4.44
N LEU A 225 -14.82 -9.06 4.81
CA LEU A 225 -14.72 -10.24 5.69
C LEU A 225 -14.06 -11.41 4.95
N VAL A 226 -14.45 -11.65 3.70
CA VAL A 226 -13.88 -12.72 2.86
C VAL A 226 -12.38 -12.54 2.70
N VAL A 227 -11.93 -11.33 2.30
CA VAL A 227 -10.51 -11.03 2.16
C VAL A 227 -9.78 -11.16 3.50
N THR A 228 -10.38 -10.69 4.60
CA THR A 228 -9.80 -10.81 5.95
C THR A 228 -9.60 -12.27 6.35
N LEU A 229 -10.62 -13.12 6.20
CA LEU A 229 -10.59 -14.54 6.54
C LEU A 229 -9.55 -15.29 5.69
N LEU A 230 -9.57 -15.10 4.38
CA LEU A 230 -8.72 -15.83 3.45
C LEU A 230 -7.25 -15.40 3.53
N THR A 231 -6.97 -14.09 3.61
CA THR A 231 -5.57 -13.61 3.69
C THR A 231 -4.93 -13.88 5.04
N ALA A 232 -5.70 -14.22 6.08
CA ALA A 232 -5.16 -14.68 7.35
C ALA A 232 -4.53 -16.08 7.29
N ALA A 233 -4.84 -16.86 6.24
CA ALA A 233 -4.31 -18.21 6.04
C ALA A 233 -3.03 -18.26 5.19
N ALA A 234 -2.64 -17.14 4.56
CA ALA A 234 -1.47 -17.08 3.69
C ALA A 234 -0.27 -16.41 4.40
N PRO A 235 0.97 -16.84 4.12
CA PRO A 235 2.14 -16.08 4.52
C PRO A 235 2.13 -14.71 3.82
N ARG A 236 2.38 -13.64 4.57
CA ARG A 236 2.39 -12.28 4.03
C ARG A 236 3.50 -11.44 4.64
N GLY A 237 4.09 -10.57 3.82
CA GLY A 237 4.96 -9.51 4.31
C GLY A 237 4.18 -8.49 5.17
N PRO A 238 4.89 -7.65 5.95
CA PRO A 238 4.29 -6.53 6.65
C PRO A 238 3.59 -5.56 5.68
N SER A 239 2.49 -4.99 6.16
CA SER A 239 1.78 -3.87 5.52
C SER A 239 1.68 -2.75 6.53
N ILE A 240 2.33 -1.61 6.23
CA ILE A 240 2.43 -0.46 7.11
C ILE A 240 2.09 0.78 6.29
N SER A 241 1.21 1.63 6.83
CA SER A 241 1.07 3.00 6.37
C SER A 241 1.49 3.93 7.50
N PHE A 242 2.35 4.89 7.18
CA PHE A 242 2.84 5.85 8.18
C PHE A 242 1.97 7.13 8.26
N GLY A 243 0.90 7.21 7.47
CA GLY A 243 -0.03 8.33 7.48
C GLY A 243 -0.95 8.34 8.71
N ASN A 244 -1.39 9.55 9.13
CA ASN A 244 -2.37 9.77 10.21
C ASN A 244 -2.00 9.22 11.60
N ARG A 245 -0.75 9.35 12.04
CA ARG A 245 -0.30 8.88 13.36
C ARG A 245 -1.09 9.49 14.52
N LEU A 246 -1.60 10.71 14.37
CA LEU A 246 -2.39 11.38 15.42
C LEU A 246 -3.63 10.59 15.84
N ALA A 247 -4.16 9.70 14.99
CA ALA A 247 -5.26 8.80 15.35
C ALA A 247 -4.87 7.78 16.44
N ALA A 248 -3.59 7.41 16.53
CA ALA A 248 -3.09 6.53 17.59
C ALA A 248 -2.86 7.25 18.93
N PHE A 249 -2.89 8.59 18.92
CA PHE A 249 -2.66 9.43 20.10
C PHE A 249 -3.84 10.41 20.27
N PRO A 250 -5.03 9.91 20.65
CA PRO A 250 -6.25 10.73 20.71
C PRO A 250 -6.10 11.93 21.65
N ASP A 251 -5.30 11.80 22.71
CA ASP A 251 -5.11 12.84 23.73
C ASP A 251 -4.07 13.92 23.37
N ARG A 252 -3.41 13.81 22.20
CA ARG A 252 -2.33 14.73 21.79
C ARG A 252 -2.77 15.66 20.68
N ASP A 253 -2.61 16.96 20.86
CA ASP A 253 -2.91 17.95 19.82
C ASP A 253 -1.76 18.21 18.85
N PHE A 254 -0.56 17.69 19.15
CA PHE A 254 0.60 17.83 18.29
C PHE A 254 1.44 16.55 18.31
N LEU A 255 1.99 16.19 17.15
CA LEU A 255 3.08 15.23 17.03
C LEU A 255 4.23 15.84 16.25
N PRO A 256 5.48 15.69 16.73
CA PRO A 256 6.64 16.09 15.97
C PRO A 256 6.80 15.22 14.72
N ARG A 257 7.68 15.68 13.82
CA ARG A 257 8.15 14.85 12.70
C ARG A 257 8.75 13.56 13.27
N LEU A 258 8.62 12.45 12.55
CA LEU A 258 9.36 11.23 12.86
C LEU A 258 10.29 10.92 11.70
N GLU A 259 11.58 10.94 11.98
CA GLU A 259 12.62 10.70 10.99
C GLU A 259 13.59 9.62 11.47
N ILE A 260 14.03 8.73 10.57
CA ILE A 260 15.20 7.87 10.80
C ILE A 260 16.46 8.64 10.42
N ALA A 261 17.44 8.66 11.32
CA ALA A 261 18.73 9.31 11.12
C ALA A 261 19.31 8.97 9.74
N GLY A 262 19.56 9.99 8.93
CA GLY A 262 19.95 9.83 7.52
C GLY A 262 18.92 10.32 6.50
N GLY A 263 17.85 11.00 6.94
CA GLY A 263 16.95 11.75 6.06
C GLY A 263 15.71 10.98 5.61
N LEU A 264 15.36 9.85 6.24
CA LEU A 264 14.13 9.13 5.90
C LEU A 264 13.00 9.52 6.86
N VAL A 265 12.09 10.36 6.39
CA VAL A 265 10.92 10.81 7.14
C VAL A 265 9.85 9.72 7.08
N LEU A 266 9.43 9.22 8.22
CA LEU A 266 8.32 8.27 8.33
C LEU A 266 6.98 9.00 8.42
N SER A 267 6.96 10.11 9.16
CA SER A 267 5.76 10.90 9.37
C SER A 267 6.13 12.37 9.45
N GLY A 268 5.37 13.22 8.78
CA GLY A 268 5.42 14.65 9.03
C GLY A 268 4.92 15.00 10.43
N ARG A 269 5.14 16.24 10.83
CA ARG A 269 4.46 16.92 11.93
C ARG A 269 2.95 16.88 11.74
N HIS A 270 2.24 16.65 12.84
CA HIS A 270 0.77 16.66 12.90
C HIS A 270 0.27 17.67 13.92
N TRP A 271 -0.84 18.32 13.60
CA TRP A 271 -1.57 19.21 14.49
C TRP A 271 -3.04 18.82 14.51
N ARG A 272 -3.65 18.80 15.70
CA ARG A 272 -5.10 18.87 15.86
C ARG A 272 -5.46 20.33 16.07
N ILE A 273 -6.32 20.84 15.20
CA ILE A 273 -6.78 22.23 15.28
C ILE A 273 -8.30 22.26 15.35
N PRO A 274 -8.88 23.27 16.02
CA PRO A 274 -10.29 23.58 15.84
C PRO A 274 -10.53 24.09 14.42
N ARG A 275 -11.76 23.94 13.92
CA ARG A 275 -12.14 24.54 12.62
C ARG A 275 -11.97 26.07 12.66
N PRO A 276 -11.08 26.68 11.83
CA PRO A 276 -10.90 28.13 11.82
C PRO A 276 -12.11 28.83 11.19
N ARG A 277 -12.59 29.90 11.81
CA ARG A 277 -13.77 30.67 11.36
C ARG A 277 -13.45 31.93 10.55
N SER A 278 -12.18 32.35 10.52
CA SER A 278 -11.72 33.55 9.80
C SER A 278 -10.25 33.40 9.42
N PHE A 279 -9.76 34.22 8.48
CA PHE A 279 -8.35 34.21 8.10
C PHE A 279 -7.43 34.63 9.25
N ARG A 280 -7.89 35.51 10.14
CA ARG A 280 -7.16 35.87 11.36
C ARG A 280 -7.02 34.67 12.30
N ALA A 281 -8.08 33.89 12.47
CA ALA A 281 -8.03 32.67 13.28
C ALA A 281 -7.12 31.60 12.66
N LEU A 282 -7.15 31.45 11.32
CA LEU A 282 -6.27 30.54 10.60
C LEU A 282 -4.78 30.95 10.74
N ALA A 283 -4.47 32.23 10.54
CA ALA A 283 -3.11 32.76 10.65
C ALA A 283 -2.54 32.62 12.08
N ALA A 284 -3.39 32.60 13.10
CA ALA A 284 -2.96 32.44 14.50
C ALA A 284 -2.54 31.00 14.85
N LEU A 285 -2.79 30.01 13.98
CA LEU A 285 -2.46 28.59 14.24
C LEU A 285 -0.98 28.24 13.98
N ASP A 286 -0.19 29.16 13.42
CA ASP A 286 1.24 28.98 13.10
C ASP A 286 1.57 27.65 12.39
N LEU A 287 0.84 27.38 11.31
CA LEU A 287 0.97 26.15 10.53
C LEU A 287 1.83 26.39 9.27
N PRO A 288 2.50 25.35 8.73
CA PRO A 288 3.12 25.43 7.42
C PRO A 288 2.12 25.84 6.34
N ARG A 289 2.56 26.58 5.32
CA ARG A 289 1.70 27.02 4.22
C ARG A 289 0.99 25.86 3.54
N PHE A 290 1.74 24.81 3.17
CA PHE A 290 1.21 23.66 2.46
C PHE A 290 1.02 22.49 3.41
N VAL A 291 -0.21 21.98 3.48
CA VAL A 291 -0.57 20.92 4.42
C VAL A 291 -1.49 19.90 3.78
N PHE A 292 -1.54 18.70 4.35
CA PHE A 292 -2.63 17.76 4.17
C PHE A 292 -3.60 17.88 5.34
N ALA A 293 -4.85 18.26 5.08
CA ALA A 293 -5.90 18.37 6.09
C ALA A 293 -6.92 17.23 5.97
N ARG A 294 -7.39 16.70 7.09
CA ARG A 294 -8.42 15.66 7.16
C ARG A 294 -9.33 15.84 8.37
N GLY A 295 -10.59 15.44 8.23
CA GLY A 295 -11.47 15.21 9.38
C GLY A 295 -11.23 13.82 9.98
N ASN A 296 -11.92 13.50 11.08
CA ASN A 296 -11.83 12.18 11.69
C ASN A 296 -12.14 11.06 10.67
N GLY A 297 -11.23 10.10 10.51
CA GLY A 297 -11.34 9.00 9.54
C GLY A 297 -11.33 9.40 8.05
N GLY A 298 -11.15 10.68 7.72
CA GLY A 298 -11.21 11.18 6.35
C GLY A 298 -9.91 11.00 5.56
N LYS A 299 -10.03 10.95 4.22
CA LYS A 299 -8.86 11.03 3.33
C LYS A 299 -8.18 12.41 3.43
N PRO A 300 -6.84 12.46 3.43
CA PRO A 300 -6.12 13.73 3.41
C PRO A 300 -6.44 14.53 2.15
N ARG A 301 -6.58 15.84 2.31
CA ARG A 301 -6.76 16.81 1.23
C ARG A 301 -5.60 17.81 1.25
N PRO A 302 -4.92 18.05 0.12
CA PRO A 302 -3.93 19.11 0.05
C PRO A 302 -4.61 20.47 0.20
N VAL A 303 -4.04 21.35 1.01
CA VAL A 303 -4.52 22.72 1.23
C VAL A 303 -3.32 23.67 1.23
N ASP A 304 -3.40 24.74 0.44
CA ASP A 304 -2.55 25.92 0.57
C ASP A 304 -3.24 26.88 1.56
N LEU A 305 -2.73 26.98 2.78
CA LEU A 305 -3.29 27.83 3.84
C LEU A 305 -3.20 29.32 3.51
N HIS A 306 -2.36 29.71 2.53
CA HIS A 306 -2.31 31.10 2.04
C HIS A 306 -3.32 31.37 0.92
N SER A 307 -4.01 30.34 0.42
CA SER A 307 -5.07 30.52 -0.58
C SER A 307 -6.34 31.11 0.05
N LEU A 308 -7.02 31.99 -0.70
CA LEU A 308 -8.36 32.47 -0.32
C LEU A 308 -9.39 31.33 -0.19
N ALA A 309 -9.13 30.18 -0.80
CA ALA A 309 -9.98 28.99 -0.68
C ALA A 309 -9.77 28.21 0.64
N ALA A 310 -8.71 28.47 1.40
CA ALA A 310 -8.31 27.66 2.56
C ALA A 310 -9.43 27.49 3.59
N LEU A 311 -10.13 28.58 3.96
CA LEU A 311 -11.25 28.49 4.90
C LEU A 311 -12.39 27.61 4.40
N ARG A 312 -12.71 27.69 3.10
CA ARG A 312 -13.75 26.86 2.47
C ARG A 312 -13.35 25.40 2.41
N ASP A 313 -12.08 25.12 2.16
CA ASP A 313 -11.57 23.75 2.06
C ASP A 313 -11.51 23.10 3.45
N LEU A 314 -11.11 23.84 4.48
CA LEU A 314 -11.12 23.41 5.87
C LEU A 314 -12.55 23.30 6.44
N SER A 315 -13.48 24.19 6.07
CA SER A 315 -14.86 24.16 6.57
C SER A 315 -15.64 22.93 6.14
N ARG A 316 -15.21 22.26 5.05
CA ARG A 316 -15.79 20.99 4.55
C ARG A 316 -15.32 19.76 5.32
N LEU A 317 -14.35 19.91 6.22
CA LEU A 317 -13.84 18.83 7.06
C LEU A 317 -14.62 18.77 8.38
N GLY A 318 -14.53 17.63 9.08
CA GLY A 318 -15.08 17.48 10.44
C GLY A 318 -14.43 18.41 11.46
N ASP A 319 -14.83 18.30 12.73
CA ASP A 319 -14.22 19.01 13.85
C ASP A 319 -13.97 17.98 14.97
N PRO A 320 -12.74 17.84 15.49
CA PRO A 320 -11.52 18.59 15.14
C PRO A 320 -10.94 18.23 13.77
N ILE A 321 -10.09 19.13 13.23
CA ILE A 321 -9.33 18.90 11.99
C ILE A 321 -7.93 18.43 12.35
N VAL A 322 -7.45 17.40 11.65
CA VAL A 322 -6.05 16.97 11.70
C VAL A 322 -5.32 17.53 10.48
N VAL A 323 -4.23 18.24 10.74
CA VAL A 323 -3.35 18.83 9.73
C VAL A 323 -2.00 18.14 9.80
N GLU A 324 -1.44 17.82 8.63
CA GLU A 324 -0.12 17.20 8.45
C GLU A 324 0.73 18.11 7.55
N GLU A 325 2.00 18.30 7.90
CA GLU A 325 2.90 19.04 7.01
C GLU A 325 3.03 18.35 5.65
N MET A 326 3.04 19.11 4.56
CA MET A 326 3.20 18.56 3.22
C MET A 326 4.69 18.34 2.92
N LEU A 327 5.09 17.08 2.68
CA LEU A 327 6.48 16.71 2.37
C LEU A 327 6.57 15.81 1.12
N PRO A 328 7.36 16.17 0.09
CA PRO A 328 7.86 17.52 -0.15
C PRO A 328 6.70 18.49 -0.36
N ASP A 329 6.88 19.76 0.01
CA ASP A 329 5.95 20.81 -0.37
C ASP A 329 6.17 21.24 -1.83
N PRO A 330 5.18 21.91 -2.46
CA PRO A 330 5.25 22.32 -3.86
C PRO A 330 6.43 23.23 -4.22
N ASP A 331 7.00 23.96 -3.25
CA ASP A 331 8.13 24.86 -3.48
C ASP A 331 9.47 24.09 -3.46
N HIS A 332 9.50 22.87 -2.94
CA HIS A 332 10.70 22.05 -2.76
C HIS A 332 10.66 20.69 -3.48
N LEU A 333 9.96 20.64 -4.62
CA LEU A 333 9.89 19.43 -5.45
C LEU A 333 11.24 19.11 -6.12
N PRO A 334 11.80 17.90 -5.92
CA PRO A 334 13.14 17.57 -6.39
C PRO A 334 13.19 17.09 -7.85
N LEU A 335 12.07 16.64 -8.42
CA LEU A 335 12.02 16.12 -9.78
C LEU A 335 11.53 17.17 -10.76
N ARG A 336 12.01 17.05 -12.01
CA ARG A 336 11.63 17.91 -13.14
C ARG A 336 11.09 17.05 -14.27
N ASP A 337 10.08 17.54 -14.99
CA ASP A 337 9.62 16.90 -16.23
C ASP A 337 10.54 17.22 -17.42
N ASP A 338 10.12 16.82 -18.63
CA ASP A 338 10.82 17.06 -19.88
C ASP A 338 10.93 18.55 -20.26
N ARG A 339 10.11 19.41 -19.67
CA ARG A 339 10.12 20.87 -19.84
C ARG A 339 10.91 21.59 -18.77
N GLY A 340 11.38 20.88 -17.75
CA GLY A 340 12.10 21.44 -16.61
C GLY A 340 11.17 21.96 -15.50
N ASP A 341 9.86 21.72 -15.59
CA ASP A 341 8.90 22.14 -14.58
C ASP A 341 8.98 21.21 -13.34
N PRO A 342 8.87 21.73 -12.11
CA PRO A 342 8.87 20.90 -10.91
C PRO A 342 7.65 19.98 -10.85
N VAL A 343 7.88 18.69 -10.58
CA VAL A 343 6.83 17.67 -10.53
C VAL A 343 6.84 16.92 -9.21
N ALA A 344 5.65 16.79 -8.62
CA ALA A 344 5.43 15.91 -7.48
C ALA A 344 5.46 14.45 -7.94
N ALA A 345 6.27 13.64 -7.30
CA ALA A 345 6.45 12.25 -7.67
C ALA A 345 6.48 11.32 -6.47
N GLN A 346 6.13 10.07 -6.73
CA GLN A 346 6.23 8.96 -5.80
C GLN A 346 6.91 7.80 -6.53
N LEU A 347 7.84 7.15 -5.85
CA LEU A 347 8.63 6.03 -6.34
C LEU A 347 8.19 4.76 -5.62
N LEU A 348 8.07 3.68 -6.38
CA LEU A 348 7.89 2.34 -5.84
C LEU A 348 9.24 1.61 -5.84
N LEU A 349 9.78 1.34 -4.66
CA LEU A 349 11.04 0.62 -4.48
C LEU A 349 10.77 -0.80 -3.95
N ARG A 350 11.09 -1.83 -4.74
CA ARG A 350 10.96 -3.23 -4.32
C ARG A 350 12.23 -3.73 -3.62
N LEU A 351 12.05 -4.33 -2.44
CA LEU A 351 13.07 -4.96 -1.61
C LEU A 351 12.85 -6.49 -1.53
N PRO A 352 13.90 -7.33 -1.41
CA PRO A 352 15.29 -6.95 -1.61
C PRO A 352 15.51 -6.50 -3.05
N HIS A 353 16.25 -5.42 -3.22
CA HIS A 353 16.63 -4.98 -4.55
C HIS A 353 17.72 -5.95 -5.05
N ARG A 354 17.33 -6.97 -5.81
CA ARG A 354 18.31 -7.65 -6.65
C ARG A 354 18.80 -6.58 -7.64
N ARG A 355 20.07 -6.17 -7.54
CA ARG A 355 20.73 -5.53 -8.68
C ARG A 355 20.51 -6.49 -9.84
N ALA A 356 19.71 -6.08 -10.82
CA ALA A 356 19.75 -6.76 -12.10
C ALA A 356 21.22 -6.75 -12.52
N ALA A 357 21.81 -7.94 -12.70
CA ALA A 357 23.11 -8.06 -13.33
C ALA A 357 22.94 -7.66 -14.80
N THR A 358 22.82 -6.36 -15.06
CA THR A 358 22.72 -5.77 -16.39
C THR A 358 23.62 -4.56 -16.42
N ALA A 359 24.93 -4.82 -16.42
CA ALA A 359 25.97 -3.87 -16.86
C ALA A 359 27.35 -4.52 -17.12
N ALA A 360 27.49 -5.86 -17.17
CA ALA A 360 28.78 -6.51 -17.43
C ALA A 360 28.69 -7.78 -18.30
N ALA A 361 27.68 -7.86 -19.17
CA ALA A 361 27.58 -8.89 -20.20
C ALA A 361 26.94 -8.33 -21.48
N VAL A 362 27.49 -7.22 -21.97
CA VAL A 362 27.54 -6.94 -23.41
C VAL A 362 29.00 -6.60 -23.67
N GLY A 363 29.82 -7.65 -23.70
CA GLY A 363 31.12 -7.56 -24.34
C GLY A 363 30.89 -7.29 -25.82
N ASN A 364 31.64 -6.33 -26.34
CA ASN A 364 31.95 -6.12 -27.75
C ASN A 364 31.61 -7.33 -28.65
N GLN A 365 30.46 -7.28 -29.30
CA GLN A 365 30.30 -7.80 -30.66
C GLN A 365 29.46 -6.80 -31.44
N GLU A 366 30.14 -6.09 -32.32
CA GLU A 366 29.55 -5.41 -33.47
C GLU A 366 28.70 -6.44 -34.24
N GLY A 367 27.41 -6.15 -34.43
CA GLY A 367 26.48 -7.04 -35.10
C GLY A 367 25.03 -6.69 -34.81
N GLU A 368 24.49 -5.79 -35.63
CA GLU A 368 23.08 -5.39 -35.80
C GLU A 368 22.01 -6.28 -35.12
N SER A 369 21.41 -5.78 -34.03
CA SER A 369 19.96 -5.97 -33.77
C SER A 369 19.47 -4.86 -32.82
N GLY A 370 18.50 -4.09 -33.31
CA GLY A 370 18.16 -2.77 -32.80
C GLY A 370 17.39 -2.77 -31.48
N TRP A 371 18.01 -2.18 -30.46
CA TRP A 371 17.31 -1.45 -29.40
C TRP A 371 17.80 0.00 -29.45
N ASN A 372 17.14 0.81 -30.29
CA ASN A 372 17.33 2.26 -30.33
C ASN A 372 16.02 2.90 -29.84
N PRO A 373 15.95 3.47 -28.64
CA PRO A 373 14.81 4.26 -28.24
C PRO A 373 14.90 5.61 -28.97
N SER A 374 14.54 5.62 -30.25
CA SER A 374 14.19 6.86 -30.93
C SER A 374 12.85 7.31 -30.37
N TRP A 375 12.91 8.12 -29.32
CA TRP A 375 11.78 8.97 -28.91
C TRP A 375 11.29 9.74 -30.13
N PRO A 376 9.98 9.80 -30.42
CA PRO A 376 9.49 10.65 -31.49
C PRO A 376 9.83 12.10 -31.15
N SER A 377 10.66 12.71 -32.00
CA SER A 377 11.03 14.12 -31.96
C SER A 377 9.79 15.03 -32.01
N ALA A 378 9.92 16.21 -31.39
CA ALA A 378 8.94 17.27 -31.30
C ALA A 378 8.33 17.65 -32.67
N ASN A 379 7.13 17.16 -32.96
CA ASN A 379 6.18 17.72 -33.93
C ASN A 379 4.78 17.11 -33.69
N TRP A 380 4.16 17.49 -32.57
CA TRP A 380 2.71 17.39 -32.42
C TRP A 380 2.14 18.82 -32.44
N SER A 381 1.90 19.32 -33.65
CA SER A 381 1.10 20.51 -33.88
C SER A 381 -0.38 20.17 -33.65
N ALA A 382 -1.08 21.09 -32.98
CA ALA A 382 -2.48 21.05 -32.64
C ALA A 382 -3.42 20.51 -33.73
N SER A 383 -4.35 19.64 -33.32
CA SER A 383 -5.66 19.50 -33.95
C SER A 383 -6.68 19.04 -32.92
N SER A 384 -7.16 20.00 -32.13
CA SER A 384 -8.49 19.93 -31.56
C SER A 384 -9.50 20.07 -32.70
N ARG A 385 -10.33 19.06 -32.96
CA ARG A 385 -11.76 19.16 -33.30
C ARG A 385 -12.29 17.82 -33.81
N ASN A 386 -13.48 17.48 -33.32
CA ASN A 386 -14.45 16.49 -33.81
C ASN A 386 -14.50 15.17 -33.04
N TRP A 387 -15.19 15.22 -31.90
CA TRP A 387 -15.98 14.10 -31.41
C TRP A 387 -17.36 14.64 -31.03
N THR A 388 -18.37 14.29 -31.82
CA THR A 388 -19.80 14.42 -31.49
C THR A 388 -20.32 13.05 -31.07
N PRO A 389 -21.17 12.96 -30.03
CA PRO A 389 -21.67 11.69 -29.51
C PRO A 389 -22.81 11.15 -30.39
N GLY A 390 -22.83 9.83 -30.58
CA GLY A 390 -23.97 9.03 -31.01
C GLY A 390 -24.31 8.00 -29.96
#